data_AF-A0A850C418-F1
#
_entry.id   AF-A0A850C418-F1
#
_cell.length_a   1.000
_cell.length_b   1.000
_cell.length_c   1.000
_cell.angle_alpha   90.00
_cell.angle_beta   90.00
_cell.angle_gamma   90.00
#
_symmetry.space_group_name_H-M   'P 1'
#
loop_
_entity.id
_entity.type
_entity.pdbx_description
1 polymer ?
#
loop_
_entity_poly.entity_id
_entity_poly.type
_entity_poly.pdbx_seq_one_letter_code
_entity_poly.pdbx_strand_id
1 'polypeptide(L)'
;GHGGRPPTSLIAQLVDPTTPSLEAWHDYGGDLAVQTRICKFSDASDNFHIPEGLIYRLIVRLHSLSLGRERYEDSLHWTGGLVVDHGLHGRALIKLDRNRLIVSVKAVVPDYLLTLVIEEIKSHVAEFWQGVKVRTYVSCGGNCNDPEGRLAGQWEIERLFNRRLKGKREITCGSCDEDVVIQDLIRGVSAPIDSDERFAMAVEKLFSPVFTTQAGRQIVTKAEAYLQDLLQAFENETDSGPRLFTLTLGGMEFTLAPNGEFARCKVNFWCEYSREPVASQGGWSFEVRLSENWLVDTASWSNAMAIALSVSNPVAHTQRTFIEYPATKAIKQGRSSSLNIEDARTRLRELQDLIREQDPTFGGLVRVRHRGRYMWVHPRFEAEFNPGLPDMGGAEE
;
A
#
# COMPACT_ATOMS: atom_id res chain seq x y z
N GLY A 1 41.76 1.85 17.85
CA GLY A 1 41.04 2.95 18.52
C GLY A 1 39.56 2.71 18.37
N HIS A 2 38.92 2.18 19.41
CA HIS A 2 37.48 1.94 19.43
C HIS A 2 36.80 3.14 20.08
N GLY A 3 36.30 4.08 19.27
CA GLY A 3 35.46 5.17 19.73
C GLY A 3 34.02 4.68 19.93
N GLY A 4 33.77 4.01 21.04
CA GLY A 4 32.40 3.79 21.51
C GLY A 4 31.78 5.14 21.87
N ARG A 5 30.80 5.60 21.09
CA ARG A 5 29.96 6.74 21.47
C ARG A 5 29.19 6.37 22.75
N PRO A 6 29.08 7.28 23.73
CA PRO A 6 28.31 7.01 24.94
C PRO A 6 26.83 6.80 24.60
N PRO A 7 26.09 5.98 25.37
CA PRO A 7 24.66 5.79 25.17
C PRO A 7 23.95 7.13 25.41
N THR A 8 23.38 7.70 24.35
CA THR A 8 22.53 8.89 24.44
C THR A 8 21.25 8.50 25.18
N SER A 9 21.21 8.82 26.47
CA SER A 9 20.01 8.69 27.30
C SER A 9 18.95 9.68 26.82
N LEU A 10 17.81 9.16 26.35
CA LEU A 10 16.69 9.97 25.86
C LEU A 10 15.92 10.50 27.08
N ILE A 11 16.25 11.71 27.51
CA ILE A 11 15.51 12.41 28.57
C ILE A 11 14.28 13.05 27.93
N ALA A 12 13.13 12.38 28.05
CA ALA A 12 11.87 12.82 27.42
C ALA A 12 11.43 14.24 27.81
N GLN A 13 11.97 14.83 28.89
CA GLN A 13 11.67 16.21 29.32
C GLN A 13 12.44 17.29 28.56
N LEU A 14 13.41 16.94 27.71
CA LEU A 14 14.19 17.88 26.87
C LEU A 14 13.74 17.87 25.40
N VAL A 15 12.54 17.38 25.14
CA VAL A 15 11.97 17.27 23.80
C VAL A 15 11.54 18.66 23.31
N ASP A 16 11.86 18.97 22.05
CA ASP A 16 11.61 20.27 21.45
C ASP A 16 10.11 20.63 21.47
N PRO A 17 9.71 21.83 21.93
CA PRO A 17 8.32 22.27 21.89
C PRO A 17 7.82 22.60 20.47
N THR A 18 8.72 22.86 19.53
CA THR A 18 8.36 23.19 18.16
C THR A 18 8.02 21.95 17.35
N THR A 19 6.98 22.03 16.53
CA THR A 19 6.65 20.92 15.62
C THR A 19 7.72 20.87 14.53
N PRO A 20 8.47 19.76 14.40
CA PRO A 20 9.52 19.62 13.39
C PRO A 20 8.91 19.58 11.98
N SER A 21 9.74 19.75 10.95
CA SER A 21 9.28 19.49 9.59
C SER A 21 8.76 18.05 9.49
N LEU A 22 7.52 17.92 9.06
CA LEU A 22 6.85 16.63 8.90
C LEU A 22 7.04 16.09 7.48
N GLU A 23 8.03 16.55 6.71
CA GLU A 23 8.35 16.04 5.36
C GLU A 23 8.47 14.52 5.35
N ALA A 24 9.19 13.93 6.31
CA ALA A 24 9.30 12.48 6.41
C ALA A 24 7.95 11.76 6.61
N TRP A 25 6.92 12.42 7.13
CA TRP A 25 5.55 11.88 7.18
C TRP A 25 4.78 12.16 5.89
N HIS A 26 4.89 13.37 5.35
CA HIS A 26 4.15 13.78 4.14
C HIS A 26 4.65 13.02 2.90
N ASP A 27 5.96 12.90 2.74
CA ASP A 27 6.64 12.23 1.62
C ASP A 27 6.60 10.70 1.74
N TYR A 28 6.26 10.19 2.92
CA TYR A 28 6.08 8.76 3.13
C TYR A 28 4.73 8.32 2.56
N GLY A 29 4.79 7.48 1.52
CA GLY A 29 3.63 6.79 0.96
C GLY A 29 2.43 7.70 0.74
N GLY A 30 2.57 8.70 -0.13
CA GLY A 30 1.48 9.63 -0.48
C GLY A 30 0.27 8.93 -1.12
N ASP A 31 0.51 7.74 -1.65
CA ASP A 31 -0.40 6.75 -2.25
C ASP A 31 -1.00 5.76 -1.24
N LEU A 32 -0.36 5.58 -0.07
CA LEU A 32 -0.79 4.59 0.91
C LEU A 32 -2.13 4.99 1.53
N ALA A 33 -2.94 3.98 1.87
CA ALA A 33 -4.18 4.22 2.58
C ALA A 33 -3.87 4.88 3.94
N VAL A 34 -4.54 6.00 4.19
CA VAL A 34 -4.44 6.72 5.46
C VAL A 34 -5.69 6.42 6.27
N GLN A 35 -5.48 5.86 7.46
CA GLN A 35 -6.55 5.66 8.42
C GLN A 35 -6.29 6.49 9.67
N THR A 36 -7.26 7.32 10.05
CA THR A 36 -7.16 8.21 11.19
C THR A 36 -8.18 7.87 12.27
N ARG A 37 -7.72 7.87 13.51
CA ARG A 37 -8.53 7.71 14.72
C ARG A 37 -8.30 8.85 15.67
N ILE A 38 -9.37 9.23 16.38
CA ILE A 38 -9.32 10.27 17.39
C ILE A 38 -9.52 9.59 18.74
N CYS A 39 -8.50 9.63 19.58
CA CYS A 39 -8.57 9.18 20.96
C CYS A 39 -8.93 10.37 21.84
N LYS A 40 -9.99 10.22 22.64
CA LYS A 40 -10.36 11.16 23.70
C LYS A 40 -10.25 10.46 25.04
N PHE A 41 -9.83 11.20 26.04
CA PHE A 41 -9.59 10.69 27.39
C PHE A 41 -10.66 11.27 28.29
N SER A 42 -11.47 10.42 28.92
CA SER A 42 -12.53 10.81 29.85
C SER A 42 -12.15 10.40 31.27
N ASP A 43 -12.38 11.27 32.23
CA ASP A 43 -12.22 10.95 33.65
C ASP A 43 -13.44 10.24 34.25
N ALA A 44 -13.41 10.01 35.56
CA ALA A 44 -14.52 9.38 36.30
C ALA A 44 -15.82 10.22 36.27
N SER A 45 -15.73 11.51 35.95
CA SER A 45 -16.87 12.44 35.82
C SER A 45 -17.31 12.61 34.36
N ASP A 46 -16.75 11.82 33.43
CA ASP A 46 -16.92 11.91 31.98
C ASP A 46 -16.46 13.24 31.35
N ASN A 47 -15.60 14.00 32.05
CA ASN A 47 -14.98 15.19 31.49
C ASN A 47 -13.79 14.78 30.63
N PHE A 48 -13.72 15.35 29.43
CA PHE A 48 -12.62 15.10 28.53
C PHE A 48 -11.41 15.97 28.90
N HIS A 49 -10.27 15.36 29.18
CA HIS A 49 -9.00 16.07 29.39
C HIS A 49 -7.81 15.20 29.02
N ILE A 50 -6.77 15.77 28.40
CA ILE A 50 -5.54 15.03 28.12
C ILE A 50 -4.74 14.85 29.43
N PRO A 51 -4.30 13.63 29.75
CA PRO A 51 -3.41 13.40 30.89
C PRO A 51 -2.07 14.13 30.75
N GLU A 52 -1.61 14.77 31.82
CA GLU A 52 -0.37 15.54 31.80
C GLU A 52 0.84 14.63 31.50
N GLY A 53 1.65 15.04 30.52
CA GLY A 53 2.85 14.31 30.12
C GLY A 53 2.59 13.03 29.31
N LEU A 54 1.37 12.83 28.80
CA LEU A 54 1.02 11.69 27.94
C LEU A 54 2.01 11.50 26.78
N ILE A 55 2.29 12.55 26.00
CA ILE A 55 3.19 12.47 24.83
C ILE A 55 4.60 12.04 25.24
N TYR A 56 5.16 12.62 26.30
CA TYR A 56 6.50 12.25 26.77
C TYR A 56 6.60 10.77 27.11
N ARG A 57 5.57 10.22 27.75
CA ARG A 57 5.57 8.80 28.08
C ARG A 57 5.32 7.92 26.86
N LEU A 58 4.49 8.36 25.91
CA LEU A 58 4.31 7.67 24.63
C LEU A 58 5.60 7.64 23.80
N ILE A 59 6.41 8.69 23.82
CA ILE A 59 7.74 8.72 23.19
C ILE A 59 8.63 7.62 23.77
N VAL A 60 8.66 7.49 25.10
CA VAL A 60 9.45 6.44 25.77
C VAL A 60 8.87 5.05 25.48
N ARG A 61 7.54 4.89 25.56
CA ARG A 61 6.86 3.61 25.36
C ARG A 61 7.04 3.08 23.93
N LEU A 62 6.92 3.96 22.95
CA LEU A 62 6.98 3.62 21.52
C LEU A 62 8.38 3.82 20.92
N HIS A 63 9.43 3.94 21.75
CA HIS A 63 10.79 4.17 21.26
C HIS A 63 11.30 3.05 20.34
N SER A 64 10.85 1.81 20.54
CA SER A 64 11.18 0.66 19.69
C SER A 64 10.63 0.80 18.27
N LEU A 65 9.60 1.63 18.10
CA LEU A 65 9.00 2.01 16.82
C LEU A 65 9.48 3.39 16.35
N SER A 66 10.46 4.02 17.00
CA SER A 66 10.99 5.31 16.54
C SER A 66 11.59 5.18 15.13
N LEU A 67 11.36 6.19 14.30
CA LEU A 67 12.03 6.33 12.99
C LEU A 67 13.55 6.23 13.11
N GLY A 68 14.12 6.79 14.18
CA GLY A 68 15.55 6.83 14.41
C GLY A 68 16.11 5.65 15.22
N ARG A 69 15.45 4.49 15.22
CA ARG A 69 15.93 3.29 15.95
C ARG A 69 17.33 2.83 15.53
N GLU A 70 17.67 3.00 14.26
CA GLU A 70 19.00 2.69 13.70
C GLU A 70 19.91 3.94 13.68
N ARG A 71 19.32 5.14 13.56
CA ARG A 71 20.01 6.43 13.56
C ARG A 71 19.20 7.46 14.32
N TYR A 72 19.69 7.86 15.49
CA TYR A 72 18.95 8.77 16.38
C TYR A 72 18.52 10.08 15.71
N GLU A 73 19.34 10.60 14.79
CA GLU A 73 19.08 11.81 14.00
C GLU A 73 17.80 11.77 13.14
N ASP A 74 17.30 10.57 12.82
CA ASP A 74 16.06 10.38 12.07
C ASP A 74 14.81 10.32 12.98
N SER A 75 14.98 10.43 14.31
CA SER A 75 13.86 10.40 15.26
C SER A 75 13.03 11.68 15.16
N LEU A 76 11.72 11.54 14.97
CA LEU A 76 10.78 12.66 14.95
C LEU A 76 9.80 12.58 16.12
N HIS A 77 10.06 13.38 17.15
CA HIS A 77 9.18 13.55 18.30
C HIS A 77 9.32 14.96 18.87
N TRP A 78 8.21 15.52 19.37
CA TRP A 78 8.11 16.86 19.96
C TRP A 78 7.08 16.84 21.09
N THR A 79 6.92 17.91 21.84
CA THR A 79 5.98 17.96 22.99
C THR A 79 4.52 17.67 22.62
N GLY A 80 4.16 17.91 21.36
CA GLY A 80 2.82 17.73 20.81
C GLY A 80 2.66 16.49 19.93
N GLY A 81 3.64 15.60 19.80
CA GLY A 81 3.48 14.41 18.97
C GLY A 81 4.75 13.63 18.68
N LEU A 82 4.60 12.55 17.93
CA LEU A 82 5.67 11.67 17.48
C LEU A 82 5.30 10.96 16.19
N VAL A 83 6.32 10.59 15.42
CA VAL A 83 6.19 9.72 14.25
C VAL A 83 6.93 8.42 14.51
N VAL A 84 6.23 7.30 14.29
CA VAL A 84 6.74 5.95 14.52
C VAL A 84 6.62 5.11 13.25
N ASP A 85 7.55 4.20 13.02
CA ASP A 85 7.64 3.34 11.85
C ASP A 85 7.76 1.87 12.27
N HIS A 86 6.89 1.04 11.70
CA HIS A 86 6.83 -0.39 11.97
C HIS A 86 7.20 -1.20 10.71
N GLY A 87 8.21 -0.74 9.96
CA GLY A 87 8.73 -1.44 8.78
C GLY A 87 7.65 -1.72 7.75
N LEU A 88 7.38 -3.00 7.48
CA LEU A 88 6.39 -3.44 6.50
C LEU A 88 4.94 -3.08 6.86
N HIS A 89 4.68 -2.73 8.13
CA HIS A 89 3.33 -2.41 8.62
C HIS A 89 2.99 -0.92 8.52
N GLY A 90 3.89 -0.12 7.97
CA GLY A 90 3.66 1.30 7.70
C GLY A 90 4.20 2.24 8.78
N ARG A 91 3.73 3.48 8.72
CA ARG A 91 4.12 4.58 9.61
C ARG A 91 2.91 5.14 10.30
N ALA A 92 3.05 5.52 11.57
CA ALA A 92 2.02 6.20 12.33
C ALA A 92 2.48 7.59 12.77
N LEU A 93 1.60 8.57 12.60
CA LEU A 93 1.69 9.91 13.16
C LEU A 93 0.75 10.00 14.35
N ILE A 94 1.29 10.30 15.51
CA ILE A 94 0.54 10.51 16.74
C ILE A 94 0.69 11.99 17.11
N LYS A 95 -0.40 12.75 17.08
CA LYS A 95 -0.37 14.19 17.30
C LYS A 95 -1.44 14.62 18.30
N LEU A 96 -1.06 15.52 19.19
CA LEU A 96 -1.95 16.22 20.07
C LEU A 96 -2.61 17.39 19.33
N ASP A 97 -3.94 17.45 19.38
CA ASP A 97 -4.71 18.57 18.85
C ASP A 97 -5.70 19.04 19.92
N ARG A 98 -5.44 20.20 20.51
CA ARG A 98 -6.23 20.78 21.62
C ARG A 98 -6.41 19.80 22.79
N ASN A 99 -7.53 19.08 22.83
CA ASN A 99 -7.91 18.16 23.91
C ASN A 99 -8.18 16.72 23.42
N ARG A 100 -7.56 16.34 22.30
CA ARG A 100 -7.70 15.03 21.67
C ARG A 100 -6.36 14.59 21.10
N LEU A 101 -6.17 13.28 21.03
CA LEU A 101 -5.01 12.66 20.40
C LEU A 101 -5.44 12.09 19.05
N ILE A 102 -4.83 12.57 17.98
CA ILE A 102 -5.07 12.11 16.62
C ILE A 102 -3.98 11.09 16.28
N VAL A 103 -4.40 9.88 15.91
CA VAL A 103 -3.53 8.79 15.47
C VAL A 103 -3.84 8.52 14.00
N SER A 104 -2.89 8.81 13.12
CA SER A 104 -3.00 8.58 11.69
C SER A 104 -1.98 7.54 11.26
N VAL A 105 -2.39 6.54 10.50
CA VAL A 105 -1.50 5.49 9.99
C VAL A 105 -1.53 5.47 8.47
N LYS A 106 -0.34 5.46 7.88
CA LYS A 106 -0.10 5.27 6.45
C LYS A 106 0.49 3.88 6.23
N ALA A 107 -0.26 3.00 5.58
CA ALA A 107 0.20 1.65 5.26
C ALA A 107 -0.62 1.04 4.11
N VAL A 108 -0.16 -0.10 3.57
CA VAL A 108 -0.97 -0.93 2.67
C VAL A 108 -2.22 -1.46 3.39
N VAL A 109 -2.08 -1.84 4.66
CA VAL A 109 -3.18 -2.23 5.55
C VAL A 109 -3.03 -1.49 6.88
N PRO A 110 -3.58 -0.27 7.02
CA PRO A 110 -3.34 0.59 8.17
C PRO A 110 -3.96 0.07 9.48
N ASP A 111 -4.97 -0.79 9.39
CA ASP A 111 -5.76 -1.27 10.52
C ASP A 111 -4.92 -1.98 11.60
N TYR A 112 -3.91 -2.77 11.20
CA TYR A 112 -3.06 -3.50 12.15
C TYR A 112 -2.22 -2.56 13.01
N LEU A 113 -1.41 -1.70 12.38
CA LEU A 113 -0.54 -0.78 13.10
C LEU A 113 -1.37 0.24 13.89
N LEU A 114 -2.49 0.68 13.34
CA LEU A 114 -3.41 1.58 14.03
C LEU A 114 -3.98 0.93 15.30
N THR A 115 -4.44 -0.32 15.22
CA THR A 115 -4.95 -1.06 16.38
C THR A 115 -3.84 -1.26 17.41
N LEU A 116 -2.65 -1.67 16.98
CA LEU A 116 -1.49 -1.85 17.86
C LEU A 116 -1.17 -0.56 18.63
N VAL A 117 -1.06 0.57 17.93
CA VAL A 117 -0.76 1.87 18.55
C VAL A 117 -1.87 2.29 19.51
N ILE A 118 -3.14 2.10 19.15
CA ILE A 118 -4.28 2.46 20.01
C ILE A 118 -4.32 1.59 21.26
N GLU A 119 -4.09 0.29 21.15
CA GLU A 119 -4.07 -0.61 22.30
C GLU A 119 -2.86 -0.31 23.21
N GLU A 120 -1.70 0.04 22.67
CA GLU A 120 -0.58 0.53 23.49
C GLU A 120 -0.94 1.83 24.22
N ILE A 121 -1.61 2.78 23.56
CA ILE A 121 -2.08 4.01 24.22
C ILE A 121 -3.07 3.69 25.34
N LYS A 122 -4.06 2.81 25.09
CA LYS A 122 -5.05 2.39 26.09
C LYS A 122 -4.39 1.72 27.28
N SER A 123 -3.54 0.73 27.03
CA SER A 123 -2.82 -0.01 28.06
C SER A 123 -1.95 0.93 28.89
N HIS A 124 -1.23 1.84 28.24
CA HIS A 124 -0.36 2.78 28.93
C HIS A 124 -1.13 3.78 29.78
N VAL A 125 -2.29 4.25 29.30
CA VAL A 125 -3.14 5.15 30.09
C VAL A 125 -3.73 4.43 31.29
N ALA A 126 -4.19 3.19 31.12
CA ALA A 126 -4.74 2.39 32.22
C ALA A 126 -3.70 2.06 33.30
N GLU A 127 -2.42 1.91 32.92
CA GLU A 127 -1.31 1.64 33.84
C GLU A 127 -0.98 2.87 34.72
N PHE A 128 -0.94 4.07 34.14
CA PHE A 128 -0.44 5.27 34.82
C PHE A 128 -1.50 6.21 35.37
N TRP A 129 -2.70 6.26 34.78
CA TRP A 129 -3.79 7.14 35.22
C TRP A 129 -5.03 6.32 35.58
N GLN A 130 -5.08 5.88 36.83
CA GLN A 130 -6.23 5.15 37.37
C GLN A 130 -7.52 5.97 37.24
N GLY A 131 -8.53 5.39 36.59
CA GLY A 131 -9.83 6.04 36.39
C GLY A 131 -9.97 6.85 35.09
N VAL A 132 -8.91 7.02 34.30
CA VAL A 132 -9.00 7.62 32.95
C VAL A 132 -9.36 6.53 31.94
N LYS A 133 -10.41 6.76 31.16
CA LYS A 133 -10.83 5.88 30.05
C LYS A 133 -10.46 6.52 28.72
N VAL A 134 -9.97 5.71 27.79
CA VAL A 134 -9.70 6.12 26.41
C VAL A 134 -10.85 5.68 25.52
N ARG A 135 -11.55 6.64 24.91
CA ARG A 135 -12.61 6.39 23.93
C ARG A 135 -12.09 6.71 22.53
N THR A 136 -12.33 5.81 21.59
CA THR A 136 -11.87 5.95 20.20
C THR A 136 -13.02 6.38 19.29
N TYR A 137 -12.78 7.43 18.51
CA TYR A 137 -13.71 8.03 17.58
C TYR A 137 -13.20 7.98 16.15
N VAL A 138 -14.14 7.97 15.22
CA VAL A 138 -13.95 8.18 13.78
C VAL A 138 -14.72 9.42 13.36
N SER A 139 -14.14 10.20 12.44
CA SER A 139 -14.84 11.27 11.75
C SER A 139 -15.48 10.80 10.45
N CYS A 140 -16.48 11.54 10.02
CA CYS A 140 -17.15 11.47 8.72
C CYS A 140 -16.22 11.53 7.48
N GLY A 141 -14.94 11.85 7.66
CA GLY A 141 -13.95 11.90 6.58
C GLY A 141 -14.21 13.03 5.59
N GLY A 142 -13.82 12.81 4.32
CA GLY A 142 -13.96 13.79 3.22
C GLY A 142 -15.40 14.06 2.76
N ASN A 143 -16.39 13.35 3.31
CA ASN A 143 -17.81 13.55 3.00
C ASN A 143 -18.45 14.67 3.82
N CYS A 144 -17.74 15.19 4.83
CA CYS A 144 -18.23 16.29 5.63
C CYS A 144 -17.76 17.62 5.08
N ASN A 145 -18.70 18.56 4.90
CA ASN A 145 -18.42 19.94 4.58
C ASN A 145 -17.86 20.65 5.84
N ASP A 146 -16.63 20.30 6.19
CA ASP A 146 -15.89 20.84 7.32
C ASP A 146 -14.92 21.91 6.81
N PRO A 147 -15.33 23.20 6.78
CA PRO A 147 -14.52 24.27 6.21
C PRO A 147 -13.19 24.51 6.94
N GLU A 148 -12.96 23.85 8.09
CA GLU A 148 -11.76 24.01 8.90
C GLU A 148 -11.03 22.68 9.21
N GLY A 149 -11.45 21.54 8.66
CA GLY A 149 -10.84 20.24 8.96
C GLY A 149 -10.88 19.89 10.46
N ARG A 150 -11.89 20.37 11.20
CA ARG A 150 -12.12 20.12 12.64
C ARG A 150 -12.43 18.66 12.97
N LEU A 151 -12.57 17.81 11.95
CA LEU A 151 -13.03 16.42 12.03
C LEU A 151 -14.47 16.39 12.57
N ALA A 152 -15.35 17.18 11.96
CA ALA A 152 -16.78 17.24 12.26
C ALA A 152 -17.48 15.88 12.02
N GLY A 153 -18.62 15.65 12.68
CA GLY A 153 -19.34 14.36 12.63
C GLY A 153 -18.52 13.22 13.22
N GLN A 154 -18.43 13.15 14.55
CA GLN A 154 -17.64 12.13 15.25
C GLN A 154 -18.53 11.04 15.82
N TRP A 155 -18.18 9.78 15.57
CA TRP A 155 -18.82 8.65 16.21
C TRP A 155 -17.82 7.82 16.98
N GLU A 156 -18.25 7.41 18.16
CA GLU A 156 -17.54 6.43 18.95
C GLU A 156 -17.62 5.06 18.25
N ILE A 157 -16.48 4.42 18.08
CA ILE A 157 -16.36 3.15 17.36
C ILE A 157 -17.25 2.07 18.01
N GLU A 158 -17.27 2.00 19.34
CA GLU A 158 -18.11 1.04 20.07
C GLU A 158 -19.60 1.22 19.76
N ARG A 159 -20.06 2.47 19.61
CA ARG A 159 -21.45 2.76 19.22
C ARG A 159 -21.73 2.32 17.78
N LEU A 160 -20.77 2.45 16.87
CA LEU A 160 -20.90 1.97 15.49
C LEU A 160 -20.99 0.43 15.42
N PHE A 161 -20.14 -0.28 16.16
CA PHE A 161 -20.24 -1.74 16.29
C PHE A 161 -21.59 -2.18 16.85
N ASN A 162 -22.06 -1.54 17.93
CA ASN A 162 -23.38 -1.82 18.52
C ASN A 162 -24.54 -1.59 17.55
N ARG A 163 -24.47 -0.56 16.69
CA ARG A 163 -25.48 -0.33 15.65
C ARG A 163 -25.44 -1.40 14.56
N ARG A 164 -24.24 -1.82 14.16
CA ARG A 164 -24.06 -2.89 13.17
C ARG A 164 -24.58 -4.24 13.67
N LEU A 165 -24.35 -4.57 14.95
CA LEU A 165 -24.92 -5.76 15.60
C LEU A 165 -26.46 -5.73 15.59
N LYS A 166 -27.08 -4.54 15.66
CA LYS A 166 -28.53 -4.34 15.54
C LYS A 166 -29.03 -4.32 14.09
N GLY A 167 -28.20 -4.70 13.12
CA GLY A 167 -28.55 -4.78 11.69
C GLY A 167 -28.58 -3.45 10.94
N LYS A 168 -28.22 -2.32 11.58
CA LYS A 168 -28.18 -1.02 10.91
C LYS A 168 -26.88 -0.87 10.12
N ARG A 169 -26.98 -0.50 8.85
CA ARG A 169 -25.82 -0.38 7.92
C ARG A 169 -25.36 1.06 7.71
N GLU A 170 -26.24 2.02 7.94
CA GLU A 170 -26.01 3.45 7.69
C GLU A 170 -26.26 4.28 8.95
N ILE A 171 -25.62 5.45 8.97
CA ILE A 171 -25.80 6.48 9.99
C ILE A 171 -25.71 7.86 9.37
N THR A 172 -26.70 8.70 9.68
CA THR A 172 -26.74 10.10 9.26
C THR A 172 -25.75 10.93 10.07
N CYS A 173 -24.97 11.74 9.37
CA CYS A 173 -24.04 12.67 9.98
C CYS A 173 -24.74 13.92 10.51
N GLY A 174 -24.67 14.16 11.81
CA GLY A 174 -25.24 15.38 12.40
C GLY A 174 -24.54 16.69 12.01
N SER A 175 -23.47 16.66 11.20
CA SER A 175 -22.74 17.85 10.75
C SER A 175 -22.94 18.18 9.27
N CYS A 176 -22.94 17.18 8.38
CA CYS A 176 -23.18 17.40 6.94
C CYS A 176 -24.54 16.86 6.46
N ASP A 177 -25.31 16.22 7.33
CA ASP A 177 -26.60 15.58 7.03
C ASP A 177 -26.57 14.46 5.98
N GLU A 178 -25.38 13.99 5.61
CA GLU A 178 -25.19 12.87 4.69
C GLU A 178 -25.29 11.52 5.41
N ASP A 179 -25.88 10.54 4.73
CA ASP A 179 -25.91 9.15 5.18
C ASP A 179 -24.60 8.45 4.83
N VAL A 180 -23.88 7.99 5.86
CA VAL A 180 -22.59 7.32 5.69
C VAL A 180 -22.71 5.85 6.05
N VAL A 181 -22.10 4.99 5.24
CA VAL A 181 -22.01 3.56 5.49
C VAL A 181 -21.12 3.30 6.71
N ILE A 182 -21.67 2.63 7.73
CA ILE A 182 -20.97 2.37 9.00
C ILE A 182 -19.67 1.57 8.78
N GLN A 183 -19.66 0.67 7.79
CA GLN A 183 -18.47 -0.12 7.45
C GLN A 183 -17.30 0.75 6.98
N ASP A 184 -17.57 1.83 6.25
CA ASP A 184 -16.54 2.70 5.71
C ASP A 184 -15.96 3.60 6.81
N LEU A 185 -16.79 4.06 7.74
CA LEU A 185 -16.35 4.72 8.97
C LEU A 185 -15.47 3.78 9.83
N ILE A 186 -15.89 2.53 10.03
CA ILE A 186 -15.07 1.57 10.77
C ILE A 186 -13.78 1.26 10.01
N ARG A 187 -13.75 1.25 8.68
CA ARG A 187 -12.50 1.07 7.93
C ARG A 187 -11.64 2.33 7.82
N GLY A 188 -12.22 3.50 8.09
CA GLY A 188 -11.53 4.79 8.15
C GLY A 188 -10.87 5.19 6.83
N VAL A 189 -11.49 4.86 5.70
CA VAL A 189 -10.99 5.25 4.38
C VAL A 189 -11.24 6.75 4.19
N SER A 190 -10.19 7.56 4.38
CA SER A 190 -10.14 8.91 3.80
C SER A 190 -10.15 8.76 2.28
N ALA A 191 -10.87 9.66 1.58
CA ALA A 191 -11.21 9.55 0.17
C ALA A 191 -10.09 8.89 -0.67
N PRO A 192 -10.39 7.78 -1.37
CA PRO A 192 -9.40 7.18 -2.26
C PRO A 192 -8.98 8.26 -3.26
N ILE A 193 -7.67 8.53 -3.33
CA ILE A 193 -7.09 9.07 -4.57
C ILE A 193 -7.60 8.13 -5.67
N ASP A 194 -8.18 8.70 -6.73
CA ASP A 194 -8.78 7.95 -7.82
C ASP A 194 -7.79 6.88 -8.32
N SER A 195 -8.28 5.68 -8.63
CA SER A 195 -7.43 4.57 -9.10
C SER A 195 -6.59 4.99 -10.31
N ASP A 196 -7.16 5.87 -11.12
CA ASP A 196 -6.61 6.35 -12.36
C ASP A 196 -5.46 7.34 -12.10
N GLU A 197 -5.64 8.21 -11.11
CA GLU A 197 -4.60 9.14 -10.66
C GLU A 197 -3.43 8.41 -10.00
N ARG A 198 -3.71 7.38 -9.19
CA ARG A 198 -2.65 6.51 -8.61
C ARG A 198 -1.86 5.78 -9.68
N PHE A 199 -2.56 5.20 -10.65
CA PHE A 199 -1.93 4.49 -11.76
C PHE A 199 -1.02 5.42 -12.57
N ALA A 200 -1.53 6.58 -12.97
CA ALA A 200 -0.75 7.56 -13.73
C ALA A 200 0.47 8.05 -12.93
N MET A 201 0.29 8.34 -11.65
CA MET A 201 1.38 8.79 -10.76
C MET A 201 2.44 7.70 -10.58
N ALA A 202 2.05 6.43 -10.38
CA ALA A 202 3.00 5.33 -10.24
C ALA A 202 3.88 5.17 -11.49
N VAL A 203 3.26 5.23 -12.68
CA VAL A 203 3.98 5.20 -13.96
C VAL A 203 4.96 6.36 -14.04
N GLU A 204 4.51 7.60 -13.80
CA GLU A 204 5.35 8.80 -13.86
C GLU A 204 6.55 8.75 -12.90
N LYS A 205 6.32 8.37 -11.64
CA LYS A 205 7.37 8.32 -10.61
C LYS A 205 8.43 7.27 -10.93
N LEU A 206 8.04 6.12 -11.47
CA LEU A 206 8.97 5.05 -11.86
C LEU A 206 9.87 5.44 -13.04
N PHE A 207 9.37 6.29 -13.95
CA PHE A 207 10.19 6.86 -15.04
C PHE A 207 11.03 8.08 -14.63
N SER A 208 10.80 8.64 -13.44
CA SER A 208 11.51 9.84 -13.01
C SER A 208 13.02 9.56 -12.91
N PRO A 209 13.89 10.49 -13.36
CA PRO A 209 15.34 10.33 -13.28
C PRO A 209 15.81 10.19 -11.83
N VAL A 210 15.09 10.82 -10.88
CA VAL A 210 15.32 10.70 -9.44
C VAL A 210 15.15 9.26 -8.96
N PHE A 211 14.16 8.53 -9.46
CA PHE A 211 13.98 7.12 -9.11
C PHE A 211 15.11 6.27 -9.69
N THR A 212 15.47 6.46 -10.97
CA THR A 212 16.52 5.64 -11.60
C THR A 212 17.94 5.84 -11.03
N THR A 213 18.18 6.95 -10.34
CA THR A 213 19.50 7.30 -9.76
C THR A 213 19.62 7.00 -8.27
N GLN A 214 18.52 6.68 -7.58
CA GLN A 214 18.53 6.34 -6.16
C GLN A 214 19.01 4.89 -5.94
N ALA A 215 19.73 4.67 -4.83
CA ALA A 215 20.18 3.34 -4.41
C ALA A 215 19.92 3.14 -2.91
N GLY A 216 19.72 1.89 -2.49
CA GLY A 216 19.55 1.50 -1.09
C GLY A 216 18.11 1.15 -0.70
N ARG A 217 17.88 0.72 0.54
CA ARG A 217 16.62 0.09 0.99
C ARG A 217 15.35 0.93 0.75
N GLN A 218 15.47 2.26 0.77
CA GLN A 218 14.34 3.16 0.56
C GLN A 218 13.79 3.13 -0.87
N ILE A 219 14.64 2.90 -1.89
CA ILE A 219 14.15 2.79 -3.27
C ILE A 219 13.38 1.48 -3.48
N VAL A 220 13.78 0.40 -2.80
CA VAL A 220 13.08 -0.89 -2.84
C VAL A 220 11.66 -0.75 -2.29
N THR A 221 11.51 -0.11 -1.12
CA THR A 221 10.18 0.12 -0.53
C THR A 221 9.29 0.99 -1.43
N LYS A 222 9.85 2.03 -2.05
CA LYS A 222 9.11 2.86 -3.01
C LYS A 222 8.73 2.09 -4.28
N ALA A 223 9.64 1.26 -4.79
CA ALA A 223 9.38 0.40 -5.95
C ALA A 223 8.24 -0.57 -5.68
N GLU A 224 8.22 -1.20 -4.50
CA GLU A 224 7.16 -2.11 -4.09
C GLU A 224 5.82 -1.39 -3.94
N ALA A 225 5.80 -0.18 -3.37
CA ALA A 225 4.57 0.62 -3.27
C ALA A 225 3.99 0.93 -4.65
N TYR A 226 4.78 1.48 -5.57
CA TYR A 226 4.31 1.77 -6.93
C TYR A 226 3.92 0.50 -7.70
N LEU A 227 4.60 -0.63 -7.47
CA LEU A 227 4.20 -1.90 -8.07
C LEU A 227 2.84 -2.38 -7.54
N GLN A 228 2.53 -2.13 -6.27
CA GLN A 228 1.21 -2.43 -5.71
C GLN A 228 0.13 -1.52 -6.29
N ASP A 229 0.40 -0.24 -6.48
CA ASP A 229 -0.55 0.68 -7.14
C ASP A 229 -0.86 0.22 -8.57
N LEU A 230 0.17 -0.14 -9.34
CA LEU A 230 0.01 -0.71 -10.67
C LEU A 230 -0.80 -2.01 -10.65
N LEU A 231 -0.60 -2.88 -9.66
CA LEU A 231 -1.37 -4.12 -9.53
C LEU A 231 -2.82 -3.89 -9.12
N GLN A 232 -3.06 -2.93 -8.23
CA GLN A 232 -4.39 -2.57 -7.77
C GLN A 232 -5.23 -1.97 -8.90
N ALA A 233 -4.59 -1.23 -9.81
CA ALA A 233 -5.22 -0.76 -11.04
C ALA A 233 -5.85 -1.90 -11.86
N PHE A 234 -5.26 -3.11 -11.79
CA PHE A 234 -5.72 -4.31 -12.50
C PHE A 234 -6.46 -5.33 -11.62
N GLU A 235 -7.01 -4.92 -10.47
CA GLU A 235 -7.64 -5.85 -9.50
C GLU A 235 -8.81 -6.64 -10.11
N ASN A 236 -9.59 -6.01 -11.01
CA ASN A 236 -10.76 -6.64 -11.65
C ASN A 236 -10.37 -7.68 -12.71
N GLU A 237 -9.16 -7.59 -13.26
CA GLU A 237 -8.63 -8.47 -14.31
C GLU A 237 -8.02 -9.75 -13.74
N THR A 238 -7.95 -9.89 -12.41
CA THR A 238 -7.37 -11.07 -11.73
C THR A 238 -8.12 -12.36 -12.00
N ASP A 239 -9.42 -12.27 -12.33
CA ASP A 239 -10.23 -13.42 -12.72
C ASP A 239 -9.84 -13.96 -14.11
N SER A 240 -9.32 -13.09 -14.97
CA SER A 240 -8.92 -13.43 -16.33
C SER A 240 -7.49 -13.99 -16.41
N GLY A 241 -6.59 -13.57 -15.52
CA GLY A 241 -5.23 -14.11 -15.51
C GLY A 241 -4.25 -13.32 -14.65
N PRO A 242 -2.96 -13.71 -14.69
CA PRO A 242 -1.90 -13.00 -14.00
C PRO A 242 -1.73 -11.58 -14.53
N ARG A 243 -1.37 -10.64 -13.64
CA ARG A 243 -1.19 -9.23 -13.98
C ARG A 243 0.27 -8.85 -14.22
N LEU A 244 1.21 -9.58 -13.60
CA LEU A 244 2.64 -9.31 -13.74
C LEU A 244 3.24 -10.12 -14.87
N PHE A 245 3.77 -9.42 -15.87
CA PHE A 245 4.53 -10.02 -16.94
C PHE A 245 5.68 -9.10 -17.37
N THR A 246 6.67 -9.70 -18.03
CA THR A 246 7.68 -8.99 -18.81
C THR A 246 7.65 -9.48 -20.25
N LEU A 247 8.00 -8.59 -21.19
CA LEU A 247 8.07 -8.90 -22.61
C LEU A 247 9.51 -8.80 -23.09
N THR A 248 9.90 -9.76 -23.92
CA THR A 248 11.19 -9.76 -24.62
C THR A 248 10.93 -9.88 -26.12
N LEU A 249 11.49 -8.96 -26.91
CA LEU A 249 11.32 -8.98 -28.37
C LEU A 249 12.26 -10.02 -28.99
N GLY A 250 11.69 -11.00 -29.69
CA GLY A 250 12.44 -12.06 -30.35
C GLY A 250 12.88 -11.67 -31.76
N GLY A 251 13.69 -10.62 -31.89
CA GLY A 251 14.17 -10.10 -33.18
C GLY A 251 13.06 -9.46 -34.03
N MET A 252 13.29 -8.24 -34.51
CA MET A 252 12.31 -7.48 -35.31
C MET A 252 12.25 -8.02 -36.75
N GLU A 253 11.65 -9.19 -36.95
CA GLU A 253 11.14 -9.59 -38.26
C GLU A 253 9.64 -9.27 -38.29
N PHE A 254 9.30 -8.03 -38.65
CA PHE A 254 7.93 -7.70 -39.02
C PHE A 254 7.58 -8.50 -40.26
N THR A 255 6.74 -9.51 -40.10
CA THR A 255 6.19 -10.20 -41.25
C THR A 255 5.07 -9.31 -41.78
N LEU A 256 5.25 -8.75 -42.97
CA LEU A 256 4.21 -8.01 -43.71
C LEU A 256 3.09 -8.99 -44.10
N ALA A 257 2.24 -9.32 -43.13
CA ALA A 257 0.95 -9.91 -43.42
C ALA A 257 0.01 -8.79 -43.89
N PRO A 258 -0.95 -9.06 -44.79
CA PRO A 258 -1.85 -8.05 -45.35
C PRO A 258 -2.75 -7.31 -44.32
N ASN A 259 -2.63 -7.61 -43.03
CA ASN A 259 -3.54 -7.18 -41.96
C ASN A 259 -2.85 -6.38 -40.83
N GLY A 260 -1.59 -5.98 -40.98
CA GLY A 260 -0.87 -5.12 -40.02
C GLY A 260 0.52 -5.63 -39.62
N GLU A 261 1.35 -4.74 -39.07
CA GLU A 261 2.69 -5.05 -38.58
C GLU A 261 2.59 -5.75 -37.21
N PHE A 262 3.05 -7.00 -37.14
CA PHE A 262 3.11 -7.79 -35.91
C PHE A 262 4.56 -8.11 -35.52
N ALA A 263 4.87 -8.02 -34.23
CA ALA A 263 6.15 -8.44 -33.66
C ALA A 263 6.00 -9.77 -32.92
N ARG A 264 7.02 -10.63 -33.02
CA ARG A 264 7.14 -11.84 -32.20
C ARG A 264 7.72 -11.47 -30.83
N CYS A 265 6.92 -11.67 -29.80
CA CYS A 265 7.25 -11.32 -28.42
C CYS A 265 7.24 -12.58 -27.56
N LYS A 266 8.22 -12.68 -26.68
CA LYS A 266 8.30 -13.68 -25.62
C LYS A 266 7.76 -13.07 -24.33
N VAL A 267 6.67 -13.62 -23.81
CA VAL A 267 6.02 -13.18 -22.57
C VAL A 267 6.46 -14.09 -21.43
N ASN A 268 6.95 -13.49 -20.34
CA ASN A 268 7.25 -14.20 -19.11
C ASN A 268 6.33 -13.68 -18.00
N PHE A 269 5.52 -14.56 -17.41
CA PHE A 269 4.73 -14.22 -16.23
C PHE A 269 5.54 -14.29 -14.95
N TRP A 270 5.06 -13.58 -13.94
CA TRP A 270 5.68 -13.48 -12.63
C TRP A 270 4.67 -13.81 -11.54
N CYS A 271 5.16 -14.44 -10.47
CA CYS A 271 4.39 -14.68 -9.27
C CYS A 271 4.14 -13.36 -8.52
N GLU A 272 2.88 -13.05 -8.24
CA GLU A 272 2.48 -11.81 -7.57
C GLU A 272 2.87 -11.76 -6.09
N TYR A 273 3.12 -12.92 -5.48
CA TYR A 273 3.59 -13.04 -4.11
C TYR A 273 5.12 -12.97 -4.02
N SER A 274 5.84 -13.92 -4.64
CA SER A 274 7.30 -13.99 -4.53
C SER A 274 8.06 -13.03 -5.44
N ARG A 275 7.38 -12.37 -6.39
CA ARG A 275 7.99 -11.46 -7.37
C ARG A 275 9.07 -12.12 -8.21
N GLU A 276 8.98 -13.43 -8.41
CA GLU A 276 9.90 -14.20 -9.23
C GLU A 276 9.24 -14.62 -10.54
N PRO A 277 10.02 -14.75 -11.63
CA PRO A 277 9.49 -15.20 -12.91
C PRO A 277 9.12 -16.68 -12.82
N VAL A 278 8.03 -17.05 -13.49
CA VAL A 278 7.53 -18.42 -13.56
C VAL A 278 8.58 -19.41 -14.08
N ALA A 279 9.42 -18.96 -15.00
CA ALA A 279 10.53 -19.74 -15.54
C ALA A 279 11.58 -20.16 -14.49
N SER A 280 11.70 -19.44 -13.36
CA SER A 280 12.65 -19.78 -12.29
C SER A 280 12.29 -21.07 -11.54
N GLN A 281 11.04 -21.53 -11.64
CA GLN A 281 10.52 -22.73 -10.98
C GLN A 281 10.13 -23.82 -11.99
N GLY A 282 10.69 -23.77 -13.21
CA GLY A 282 10.44 -24.77 -14.25
C GLY A 282 9.23 -24.50 -15.15
N GLY A 283 8.56 -23.36 -15.00
CA GLY A 283 7.56 -22.93 -15.98
C GLY A 283 8.20 -22.43 -17.28
N TRP A 284 7.38 -22.13 -18.28
CA TRP A 284 7.85 -21.66 -19.59
C TRP A 284 7.32 -20.28 -19.95
N SER A 285 8.01 -19.68 -20.91
CA SER A 285 7.65 -18.43 -21.55
C SER A 285 6.73 -18.67 -22.74
N PHE A 286 5.87 -17.70 -23.06
CA PHE A 286 4.95 -17.79 -24.20
C PHE A 286 5.48 -16.99 -25.39
N GLU A 287 5.39 -17.55 -26.58
CA GLU A 287 5.63 -16.78 -27.81
C GLU A 287 4.28 -16.32 -28.38
N VAL A 288 4.11 -15.01 -28.47
CA VAL A 288 2.88 -14.37 -28.95
C VAL A 288 3.22 -13.39 -30.08
N ARG A 289 2.24 -13.17 -30.95
CA ARG A 289 2.33 -12.15 -32.01
C ARG A 289 1.49 -10.95 -31.58
N LEU A 290 2.13 -9.81 -31.35
CA LEU A 290 1.48 -8.59 -30.87
C LEU A 290 1.56 -7.52 -31.95
N SER A 291 0.50 -6.73 -32.11
CA SER A 291 0.47 -5.64 -33.09
C SER A 291 1.31 -4.45 -32.61
N GLU A 292 1.77 -3.61 -33.54
CA GLU A 292 2.47 -2.36 -33.20
C GLU A 292 1.63 -1.48 -32.25
N ASN A 293 0.33 -1.33 -32.52
CA ASN A 293 -0.57 -0.52 -31.68
C ASN A 293 -0.64 -1.06 -30.24
N TRP A 294 -0.75 -2.38 -30.07
CA TRP A 294 -0.75 -2.99 -28.74
C TRP A 294 0.56 -2.68 -28.00
N LEU A 295 1.70 -2.78 -28.68
CA LEU A 295 3.01 -2.50 -28.10
C LEU A 295 3.17 -1.03 -27.69
N VAL A 296 2.67 -0.10 -28.52
CA VAL A 296 2.70 1.34 -28.22
C VAL A 296 1.80 1.67 -27.02
N ASP A 297 0.59 1.13 -26.98
CA ASP A 297 -0.37 1.40 -25.90
C ASP A 297 0.07 0.79 -24.56
N THR A 298 0.80 -0.33 -24.60
CA THR A 298 1.22 -1.06 -23.41
C THR A 298 2.57 -0.59 -22.85
N ALA A 299 3.41 0.02 -23.69
CA ALA A 299 4.81 0.31 -23.36
C ALA A 299 5.00 1.06 -22.04
N SER A 300 4.19 2.09 -21.76
CA SER A 300 4.38 2.95 -20.59
C SER A 300 4.20 2.17 -19.28
N TRP A 301 3.07 1.49 -19.10
CA TRP A 301 2.79 0.81 -17.83
C TRP A 301 3.52 -0.52 -17.70
N SER A 302 3.74 -1.26 -18.80
CA SER A 302 4.49 -2.52 -18.74
C SER A 302 5.97 -2.28 -18.42
N ASN A 303 6.57 -1.20 -18.96
CA ASN A 303 7.94 -0.82 -18.62
C ASN A 303 8.03 -0.29 -17.18
N ALA A 304 7.03 0.44 -16.69
CA ALA A 304 6.98 0.85 -15.29
C ALA A 304 6.98 -0.37 -14.35
N MET A 305 6.15 -1.38 -14.63
CA MET A 305 6.17 -2.66 -13.89
C MET A 305 7.55 -3.33 -13.94
N ALA A 306 8.17 -3.39 -15.12
CA ALA A 306 9.50 -3.98 -15.28
C ALA A 306 10.57 -3.22 -14.47
N ILE A 307 10.52 -1.89 -14.43
CA ILE A 307 11.41 -1.05 -13.61
C ILE A 307 11.22 -1.41 -12.13
N ALA A 308 9.97 -1.40 -11.64
CA ALA A 308 9.67 -1.69 -10.25
C ALA A 308 10.09 -3.11 -9.83
N LEU A 309 9.85 -4.11 -10.69
CA LEU A 309 10.33 -5.49 -10.48
C LEU A 309 11.85 -5.57 -10.44
N SER A 310 12.55 -4.88 -11.34
CA SER A 310 14.01 -4.88 -11.37
C SER A 310 14.64 -4.29 -10.11
N VAL A 311 13.99 -3.31 -9.48
CA VAL A 311 14.46 -2.68 -8.24
C VAL A 311 14.14 -3.54 -7.02
N SER A 312 12.97 -4.18 -7.02
CA SER A 312 12.51 -5.01 -5.89
C SER A 312 13.10 -6.42 -5.87
N ASN A 313 13.54 -6.95 -7.01
CA ASN A 313 14.11 -8.30 -7.09
C ASN A 313 15.46 -8.33 -7.84
N PRO A 314 16.55 -8.81 -7.21
CA PRO A 314 17.83 -8.96 -7.89
C PRO A 314 17.80 -9.94 -9.08
N VAL A 315 16.89 -10.93 -9.09
CA VAL A 315 16.69 -11.86 -10.23
C VAL A 315 16.05 -11.15 -11.43
N ALA A 316 15.32 -10.06 -11.21
CA ALA A 316 14.73 -9.28 -12.29
C ALA A 316 15.76 -8.40 -13.03
N HIS A 317 16.92 -8.13 -12.44
CA HIS A 317 18.00 -7.43 -13.13
C HIS A 317 18.58 -8.23 -14.31
N THR A 318 18.64 -9.56 -14.22
CA THR A 318 19.16 -10.42 -15.29
C THR A 318 18.14 -10.66 -16.42
N GLN A 319 16.86 -10.44 -16.14
CA GLN A 319 15.77 -10.47 -17.13
C GLN A 319 15.31 -9.07 -17.56
N ARG A 320 16.12 -8.02 -17.32
CA ARG A 320 15.98 -6.67 -17.91
C ARG A 320 16.23 -6.72 -19.41
N THR A 321 15.47 -7.51 -20.15
CA THR A 321 15.35 -7.30 -21.59
C THR A 321 14.23 -6.30 -21.75
N PHE A 322 14.62 -5.03 -21.82
CA PHE A 322 13.72 -3.95 -22.16
C PHE A 322 12.89 -4.36 -23.37
N ILE A 323 11.64 -3.92 -23.37
CA ILE A 323 11.04 -3.50 -24.64
C ILE A 323 11.84 -2.24 -25.05
N GLU A 324 13.06 -2.42 -25.56
CA GLU A 324 13.70 -1.44 -26.44
C GLU A 324 12.99 -1.51 -27.79
N TYR A 325 11.67 -1.33 -27.77
CA TYR A 325 10.96 -1.01 -28.98
C TYR A 325 11.26 0.46 -29.29
N PRO A 326 11.33 0.86 -30.58
CA PRO A 326 11.36 2.27 -30.98
C PRO A 326 10.14 3.07 -30.48
N ALA A 327 9.21 2.50 -29.70
CA ALA A 327 8.25 3.24 -28.88
C ALA A 327 8.92 4.24 -27.92
N THR A 328 10.19 4.04 -27.53
CA THR A 328 10.98 5.09 -26.85
C THR A 328 11.24 6.31 -27.73
N LYS A 329 11.22 6.19 -29.07
CA LYS A 329 11.15 7.35 -29.99
C LYS A 329 9.74 7.95 -30.02
N ALA A 330 8.66 7.18 -29.96
CA ALA A 330 7.29 7.72 -29.92
C ALA A 330 6.99 8.49 -28.61
N ILE A 331 7.48 7.97 -27.48
CA ILE A 331 7.44 8.66 -26.16
C ILE A 331 8.32 9.92 -26.19
N LYS A 332 9.46 9.91 -26.89
CA LYS A 332 10.28 11.11 -27.15
C LYS A 332 9.68 12.08 -28.18
N GLN A 333 8.73 11.63 -29.01
CA GLN A 333 8.09 12.42 -30.07
C GLN A 333 6.73 13.02 -29.65
N GLY A 334 6.40 13.01 -28.35
CA GLY A 334 5.20 13.66 -27.84
C GLY A 334 3.89 12.93 -28.16
N ARG A 335 3.94 11.67 -28.62
CA ARG A 335 2.78 10.76 -28.55
C ARG A 335 2.71 10.20 -27.13
N SER A 336 2.36 11.06 -26.18
CA SER A 336 1.74 10.63 -24.94
C SER A 336 0.39 10.07 -25.34
N SER A 337 0.27 8.75 -25.53
CA SER A 337 -1.04 8.14 -25.30
C SER A 337 -1.44 8.56 -23.90
N SER A 338 -2.58 9.23 -23.78
CA SER A 338 -3.17 9.51 -22.47
C SER A 338 -3.20 8.19 -21.71
N LEU A 339 -2.45 8.09 -20.61
CA LEU A 339 -2.38 6.91 -19.76
C LEU A 339 -3.74 6.67 -19.12
N ASN A 340 -4.62 6.02 -19.89
CA ASN A 340 -5.95 5.65 -19.46
C ASN A 340 -5.89 4.22 -18.90
N ILE A 341 -6.33 4.05 -17.66
CA ILE A 341 -6.36 2.75 -16.98
C ILE A 341 -7.21 1.74 -17.74
N GLU A 342 -8.28 2.17 -18.39
CA GLU A 342 -9.24 1.26 -19.04
C GLU A 342 -8.66 0.69 -20.34
N ASP A 343 -7.88 1.48 -21.06
CA ASP A 343 -7.13 1.02 -22.22
C ASP A 343 -6.05 0.03 -21.78
N ALA A 344 -5.34 0.31 -20.67
CA ALA A 344 -4.36 -0.61 -20.11
C ALA A 344 -5.00 -1.95 -19.68
N ARG A 345 -6.16 -1.91 -19.02
CA ARG A 345 -6.94 -3.11 -18.64
C ARG A 345 -7.38 -3.91 -19.85
N THR A 346 -7.85 -3.22 -20.90
CA THR A 346 -8.26 -3.84 -22.15
C THR A 346 -7.07 -4.56 -22.80
N ARG A 347 -5.91 -3.91 -22.91
CA ARG A 347 -4.69 -4.50 -23.47
C ARG A 347 -4.17 -5.68 -22.66
N LEU A 348 -4.28 -5.63 -21.33
CA LEU A 348 -3.95 -6.76 -20.45
C LEU A 348 -4.89 -7.95 -20.69
N ARG A 349 -6.22 -7.70 -20.77
CA ARG A 349 -7.21 -8.75 -21.08
C ARG A 349 -6.93 -9.42 -22.43
N GLU A 350 -6.64 -8.63 -23.46
CA GLU A 350 -6.27 -9.15 -24.78
C GLU A 350 -5.05 -10.09 -24.70
N LEU A 351 -4.00 -9.72 -23.95
CA LEU A 351 -2.83 -10.58 -23.76
C LEU A 351 -3.17 -11.85 -22.97
N GLN A 352 -3.97 -11.73 -21.91
CA GLN A 352 -4.39 -12.86 -21.09
C GLN A 352 -5.22 -13.84 -21.91
N ASP A 353 -6.15 -13.36 -22.74
CA ASP A 353 -6.98 -14.20 -23.59
C ASP A 353 -6.13 -14.93 -24.65
N LEU A 354 -5.19 -14.23 -25.29
CA LEU A 354 -4.23 -14.84 -26.24
C LEU A 354 -3.41 -15.96 -25.62
N ILE A 355 -3.00 -15.81 -24.36
CA ILE A 355 -2.20 -16.84 -23.68
C ILE A 355 -3.09 -17.94 -23.09
N ARG A 356 -4.29 -17.62 -22.61
CA ARG A 356 -5.23 -18.61 -22.08
C ARG A 356 -5.61 -19.66 -23.11
N GLU A 357 -5.66 -19.28 -24.39
CA GLU A 357 -5.83 -20.22 -25.51
C GLU A 357 -4.66 -21.21 -25.66
N GLN A 358 -3.45 -20.82 -25.27
CA GLN A 358 -2.25 -21.68 -25.32
C GLN A 358 -2.08 -22.50 -24.05
N ASP A 359 -2.25 -21.86 -22.88
CA ASP A 359 -2.12 -22.46 -21.56
C ASP A 359 -2.98 -21.69 -20.54
N PRO A 360 -4.09 -22.28 -20.07
CA PRO A 360 -4.95 -21.65 -19.07
C PRO A 360 -4.31 -21.54 -17.69
N THR A 361 -3.19 -22.22 -17.45
CA THR A 361 -2.43 -22.15 -16.18
C THR A 361 -1.35 -21.06 -16.20
N PHE A 362 -1.14 -20.38 -17.33
CA PHE A 362 -0.17 -19.30 -17.48
C PHE A 362 1.24 -19.67 -17.00
N GLY A 363 1.71 -20.87 -17.38
CA GLY A 363 3.02 -21.41 -17.04
C GLY A 363 3.04 -22.15 -15.71
N GLY A 364 1.88 -22.65 -15.27
CA GLY A 364 1.71 -23.36 -14.00
C GLY A 364 1.47 -22.46 -12.79
N LEU A 365 1.09 -21.18 -12.98
CA LEU A 365 0.62 -20.34 -11.87
C LEU A 365 -0.73 -20.83 -11.36
N VAL A 366 -0.96 -20.65 -10.07
CA VAL A 366 -2.21 -20.99 -9.40
C VAL A 366 -2.85 -19.73 -8.87
N ARG A 367 -4.16 -19.61 -9.08
CA ARG A 367 -4.95 -18.51 -8.54
C ARG A 367 -5.33 -18.83 -7.09
N VAL A 368 -4.91 -17.97 -6.17
CA VAL A 368 -5.23 -18.07 -4.74
C VAL A 368 -5.98 -16.83 -4.27
N ARG A 369 -6.70 -16.96 -3.15
CA ARG A 369 -7.41 -15.83 -2.54
C ARG A 369 -6.71 -15.42 -1.25
N HIS A 370 -6.29 -14.16 -1.17
CA HIS A 370 -5.68 -13.60 0.04
C HIS A 370 -6.44 -12.34 0.47
N ARG A 371 -6.94 -12.33 1.72
CA ARG A 371 -7.64 -11.18 2.32
C ARG A 371 -8.77 -10.60 1.45
N GLY A 372 -9.51 -11.48 0.78
CA GLY A 372 -10.65 -11.10 -0.07
C GLY A 372 -10.30 -10.81 -1.53
N ARG A 373 -9.02 -10.74 -1.89
CA ARG A 373 -8.51 -10.46 -3.24
C ARG A 373 -7.94 -11.71 -3.90
N TYR A 374 -7.94 -11.77 -5.22
CA TYR A 374 -7.25 -12.83 -5.97
C TYR A 374 -5.84 -12.43 -6.36
N MET A 375 -4.96 -13.41 -6.42
CA MET A 375 -3.60 -13.27 -6.91
C MET A 375 -3.12 -14.56 -7.55
N TRP A 376 -2.19 -14.44 -8.50
CA TRP A 376 -1.58 -15.58 -9.19
C TRP A 376 -0.18 -15.84 -8.63
N VAL A 377 0.02 -17.05 -8.09
CA VAL A 377 1.24 -17.43 -7.35
C VAL A 377 1.81 -18.74 -7.86
N HIS A 378 3.09 -19.00 -7.57
CA HIS A 378 3.66 -20.33 -7.81
C HIS A 378 2.92 -21.40 -7.00
N PRO A 379 2.76 -22.64 -7.52
CA PRO A 379 2.06 -23.73 -6.82
C PRO A 379 2.58 -24.00 -5.41
N ARG A 380 3.89 -23.82 -5.18
CA ARG A 380 4.51 -23.99 -3.85
C ARG A 380 3.91 -23.12 -2.75
N PHE A 381 3.30 -21.99 -3.12
CA PHE A 381 2.67 -21.07 -2.18
C PHE A 381 1.17 -21.33 -2.02
N GLU A 382 0.58 -22.23 -2.80
CA GLU A 382 -0.87 -22.49 -2.74
C GLU A 382 -1.32 -22.90 -1.34
N ALA A 383 -0.56 -23.80 -0.69
CA ALA A 383 -0.84 -24.27 0.66
C ALA A 383 -0.75 -23.16 1.73
N GLU A 384 0.01 -22.08 1.50
CA GLU A 384 0.08 -20.94 2.43
C GLU A 384 -1.21 -20.11 2.42
N PHE A 385 -1.90 -20.06 1.28
CA PHE A 385 -3.09 -19.23 1.08
C PHE A 385 -4.39 -20.04 1.17
N ASN A 386 -4.33 -21.33 0.83
CA ASN A 386 -5.40 -22.30 0.97
C ASN A 386 -4.88 -23.48 1.81
N PRO A 387 -4.72 -23.33 3.14
CA PRO A 387 -4.16 -24.38 4.01
C PRO A 387 -5.04 -25.64 4.15
N GLY A 388 -6.09 -25.78 3.33
CA GLY A 388 -7.11 -26.81 3.49
C GLY A 388 -7.94 -26.61 4.75
N LEU A 389 -8.93 -27.47 4.94
CA LEU A 389 -9.54 -27.63 6.26
C LEU A 389 -8.52 -28.30 7.17
N PRO A 390 -8.44 -27.93 8.47
CA PRO A 390 -7.60 -28.65 9.42
C PRO A 390 -7.93 -30.14 9.35
N ASP A 391 -6.90 -30.98 9.31
CA ASP A 391 -7.05 -32.43 9.45
C ASP A 391 -7.63 -32.70 10.84
N MET A 392 -8.96 -32.82 10.89
CA MET A 392 -9.70 -33.23 12.06
C MET A 392 -9.50 -34.74 12.13
N GLY A 393 -8.33 -35.14 12.64
CA GLY A 393 -7.79 -36.49 12.61
C GLY A 393 -8.87 -37.56 12.56
N GLY A 394 -8.84 -38.35 11.48
CA GLY A 394 -9.78 -39.43 11.25
C GLY A 394 -10.02 -40.20 12.54
N ALA A 395 -11.29 -40.38 12.88
CA ALA A 395 -11.68 -41.38 13.85
C ALA A 395 -11.09 -42.71 13.36
N GLU A 396 -10.02 -43.15 14.04
CA GLU A 396 -9.57 -44.53 13.95
C GLU A 396 -10.77 -45.41 14.35
N GLU A 397 -11.29 -46.16 13.38
CA GLU A 397 -12.22 -47.27 13.60
C GLU A 397 -11.49 -48.48 14.20
#